data_AF-A0A9X3F8Q3-F1
#
_entry.id   AF-A0A9X3F8Q3-F1
#
_cell.length_a   1.000
_cell.length_b   1.000
_cell.length_c   1.000
_cell.angle_alpha   90.00
_cell.angle_beta   90.00
_cell.angle_gamma   90.00
#
_symmetry.space_group_name_H-M   'P 1'
#
loop_
_entity.id
_entity.type
_entity.pdbx_description
1 polymer ?
#
loop_
_entity_poly.entity_id
_entity_poly.type
_entity_poly.pdbx_seq_one_letter_code
_entity_poly.pdbx_strand_id
1 'polypeptide(L)'
;MKKVGLLFVAVFITVFSFAQDAAEKMNQANEALQNKEYVKALELYQEVLAIPDHGQDVEGITSTMNQLKPVIAKDEASDAIDNKEYDKAVEIYKTAMTEFPDDASIASQAGVKFYNAGITSYKAKSYLEAAKCFTIAEMDFKNDKAEKYKNASLKKVAEDLAAEGKTSVEEVEVCAENKALLINSLASAYVMQGNDLYKQGAAILSAANQKVNDGGMTTADDAYAAEVAKAKKEFTAAIEVLEKALALDANNANATKLLEACKSVI
;
A
#
# COMPACT_ATOMS: atom_id res chain seq x y z
N MET A 1 -24.63 -52.94 52.37
CA MET A 1 -23.36 -52.26 52.00
C MET A 1 -22.77 -52.73 50.65
N LYS A 2 -23.56 -53.05 49.62
CA LYS A 2 -23.03 -53.46 48.29
C LYS A 2 -23.25 -52.45 47.16
N LYS A 3 -24.07 -51.40 47.39
CA LYS A 3 -24.34 -50.35 46.39
C LYS A 3 -23.43 -49.11 46.51
N VAL A 4 -22.71 -48.96 47.61
CA VAL A 4 -21.77 -47.82 47.84
C VAL A 4 -20.41 -48.08 47.18
N GLY A 5 -19.94 -49.32 47.12
CA GLY A 5 -18.67 -49.67 46.44
C GLY A 5 -18.76 -49.60 44.91
N LEU A 6 -19.94 -49.82 44.31
CA LEU A 6 -20.11 -49.83 42.85
C LEU A 6 -20.15 -48.40 42.26
N LEU A 7 -20.60 -47.43 43.06
CA LEU A 7 -20.63 -46.01 42.69
C LEU A 7 -19.23 -45.38 42.77
N PHE A 8 -18.39 -45.83 43.71
CA PHE A 8 -16.97 -45.46 43.77
C PHE A 8 -16.18 -45.95 42.55
N VAL A 9 -16.39 -47.20 42.10
CA VAL A 9 -15.69 -47.75 40.93
C VAL A 9 -16.11 -47.07 39.62
N ALA A 10 -17.39 -46.70 39.47
CA ALA A 10 -17.87 -46.00 38.28
C ALA A 10 -17.29 -44.57 38.16
N VAL A 11 -17.11 -43.85 39.27
CA VAL A 11 -16.48 -42.51 39.29
C VAL A 11 -14.98 -42.59 39.00
N PHE A 12 -14.29 -43.65 39.46
CA PHE A 12 -12.89 -43.86 39.12
C PHE A 12 -12.69 -44.19 37.63
N ILE A 13 -13.54 -45.03 37.02
CA ILE A 13 -13.41 -45.39 35.59
C ILE A 13 -13.56 -44.16 34.68
N THR A 14 -14.47 -43.23 35.02
CA THR A 14 -14.66 -42.02 34.19
C THR A 14 -13.51 -41.03 34.30
N VAL A 15 -12.90 -40.86 35.47
CA VAL A 15 -11.76 -39.93 35.65
C VAL A 15 -10.51 -40.45 34.94
N PHE A 16 -10.27 -41.77 34.95
CA PHE A 16 -9.12 -42.37 34.24
C PHE A 16 -9.23 -42.26 32.72
N SER A 17 -10.43 -42.30 32.14
CA SER A 17 -10.61 -42.15 30.68
C SER A 17 -10.32 -40.72 30.20
N PHE A 18 -10.68 -39.70 30.98
CA PHE A 18 -10.43 -38.29 30.61
C PHE A 18 -8.95 -37.93 30.69
N ALA A 19 -8.21 -38.42 31.69
CA ALA A 19 -6.78 -38.18 31.81
C ALA A 19 -5.96 -38.85 30.68
N GLN A 20 -6.39 -40.02 30.20
CA GLN A 20 -5.73 -40.71 29.08
C GLN A 20 -5.93 -39.97 27.76
N ASP A 21 -7.15 -39.50 27.49
CA ASP A 21 -7.47 -38.70 26.30
C ASP A 21 -6.68 -37.37 26.28
N ALA A 22 -6.59 -36.68 27.43
CA ALA A 22 -5.79 -35.47 27.55
C ALA A 22 -4.29 -35.70 27.29
N ALA A 23 -3.72 -36.80 27.78
CA ALA A 23 -2.31 -37.12 27.55
C ALA A 23 -2.02 -37.44 26.07
N GLU A 24 -2.93 -38.13 25.39
CA GLU A 24 -2.82 -38.40 23.95
C GLU A 24 -2.87 -37.09 23.15
N LYS A 25 -3.85 -36.22 23.43
CA LYS A 25 -3.95 -34.89 22.80
C LYS A 25 -2.75 -34.00 23.08
N MET A 26 -2.20 -34.05 24.29
CA MET A 26 -0.98 -33.31 24.64
C MET A 26 0.22 -33.78 23.81
N ASN A 27 0.37 -35.09 23.58
CA ASN A 27 1.41 -35.62 22.71
C ASN A 27 1.22 -35.18 21.25
N GLN A 28 -0.02 -35.22 20.75
CA GLN A 28 -0.35 -34.71 19.41
C GLN A 28 -0.08 -33.21 19.28
N ALA A 29 -0.39 -32.41 20.30
CA ALA A 29 -0.12 -30.97 20.31
C ALA A 29 1.38 -30.70 20.23
N ASN A 30 2.18 -31.43 21.01
CA ASN A 30 3.63 -31.32 21.01
C ASN A 30 4.25 -31.78 19.68
N GLU A 31 3.72 -32.84 19.06
CA GLU A 31 4.14 -33.29 17.73
C GLU A 31 3.80 -32.25 16.65
N ALA A 32 2.57 -31.70 16.68
CA ALA A 32 2.15 -30.60 15.80
C ALA A 32 3.08 -29.39 15.97
N LEU A 33 3.41 -29.02 17.20
CA LEU A 33 4.36 -27.93 17.50
C LEU A 33 5.76 -28.20 16.91
N GLN A 34 6.28 -29.42 17.07
CA GLN A 34 7.58 -29.83 16.50
C GLN A 34 7.56 -29.77 14.97
N ASN A 35 6.44 -30.15 14.36
CA ASN A 35 6.22 -30.09 12.93
C ASN A 35 5.86 -28.68 12.43
N LYS A 36 5.81 -27.67 13.32
CA LYS A 36 5.43 -26.28 13.04
C LYS A 36 4.00 -26.11 12.53
N GLU A 37 3.12 -27.06 12.83
CA GLU A 37 1.68 -26.99 12.58
C GLU A 37 1.03 -26.15 13.69
N TYR A 38 1.38 -24.86 13.78
CA TYR A 38 1.07 -24.03 14.96
C TYR A 38 -0.43 -23.87 15.24
N VAL A 39 -1.25 -23.72 14.19
CA VAL A 39 -2.72 -23.64 14.33
C VAL A 39 -3.27 -24.91 14.97
N LYS A 40 -2.88 -26.07 14.42
CA LYS A 40 -3.28 -27.38 14.95
C LYS A 40 -2.76 -27.61 16.37
N ALA A 41 -1.52 -27.19 16.67
CA ALA A 41 -0.98 -27.25 18.02
C ALA A 41 -1.81 -26.40 19.00
N LEU A 42 -2.19 -25.18 18.61
CA LEU A 42 -3.04 -24.28 19.41
C LEU A 42 -4.42 -24.90 19.68
N GLU A 43 -5.07 -25.47 18.66
CA GLU A 43 -6.36 -26.19 18.79
C GLU A 43 -6.25 -27.37 19.76
N LEU A 44 -5.24 -28.23 19.59
CA LEU A 44 -5.03 -29.39 20.45
C LEU A 44 -4.74 -28.98 21.91
N TYR A 45 -3.98 -27.91 22.15
CA TYR A 45 -3.78 -27.36 23.49
C TYR A 45 -5.09 -26.83 24.10
N GLN A 46 -5.94 -26.16 23.33
CA GLN A 46 -7.27 -25.73 23.79
C GLN A 46 -8.16 -26.92 24.16
N GLU A 47 -8.13 -27.98 23.35
CA GLU A 47 -8.86 -29.21 23.63
C GLU A 47 -8.39 -29.87 24.94
N VAL A 48 -7.07 -29.91 25.19
CA VAL A 48 -6.51 -30.42 26.47
C VAL A 48 -7.05 -29.60 27.65
N LEU A 49 -7.03 -28.26 27.57
CA LEU A 49 -7.51 -27.38 28.64
C LEU A 49 -9.02 -27.45 28.86
N ALA A 50 -9.79 -27.87 27.86
CA ALA A 50 -11.24 -28.04 27.97
C ALA A 50 -11.63 -29.33 28.71
N ILE A 51 -10.71 -30.29 28.87
CA ILE A 51 -10.96 -31.55 29.58
C ILE A 51 -10.88 -31.28 31.11
N PRO A 52 -11.95 -31.53 31.89
CA PRO A 52 -11.90 -31.36 33.34
C PRO A 52 -10.89 -32.31 34.00
N ASP A 53 -10.16 -31.82 35.01
CA ASP A 53 -9.18 -32.60 35.79
C ASP A 53 -8.15 -33.37 34.93
N HIS A 54 -7.77 -32.81 33.78
CA HIS A 54 -6.91 -33.43 32.76
C HIS A 54 -5.49 -33.82 33.23
N GLY A 55 -5.04 -33.30 34.37
CA GLY A 55 -3.75 -33.66 34.98
C GLY A 55 -2.50 -33.19 34.21
N GLN A 56 -2.66 -32.33 33.20
CA GLN A 56 -1.55 -31.72 32.44
C GLN A 56 -1.17 -30.36 33.01
N ASP A 57 0.03 -29.88 32.67
CA ASP A 57 0.53 -28.57 33.11
C ASP A 57 -0.22 -27.40 32.44
N VAL A 58 -1.25 -26.89 33.11
CA VAL A 58 -2.07 -25.77 32.64
C VAL A 58 -1.23 -24.52 32.39
N GLU A 59 -0.27 -24.22 33.25
CA GLU A 59 0.54 -23.01 33.15
C GLU A 59 1.49 -23.11 31.95
N GLY A 60 2.17 -24.24 31.79
CA GLY A 60 3.02 -24.53 30.63
C GLY A 60 2.26 -24.52 29.30
N ILE A 61 1.07 -25.13 29.26
CA ILE A 61 0.21 -25.12 28.07
C ILE A 61 -0.20 -23.69 27.73
N THR A 62 -0.73 -22.95 28.70
CA THR A 62 -1.18 -21.56 28.50
C THR A 62 -0.04 -20.65 28.04
N SER A 63 1.15 -20.81 28.64
CA SER A 63 2.36 -20.09 28.25
C SER A 63 2.74 -20.39 26.80
N THR A 64 2.74 -21.67 26.41
CA THR A 64 3.04 -22.09 25.03
C THR A 64 2.03 -21.52 24.04
N MET A 65 0.73 -21.62 24.34
CA MET A 65 -0.32 -21.04 23.50
C MET A 65 -0.15 -19.53 23.32
N ASN A 66 0.18 -18.80 24.39
CA ASN A 66 0.42 -17.35 24.32
C ASN A 66 1.66 -16.99 23.50
N GLN A 67 2.64 -17.88 23.38
CA GLN A 67 3.78 -17.72 22.47
C GLN A 67 3.39 -18.01 21.02
N LEU A 68 2.45 -18.95 20.78
CA LEU A 68 2.01 -19.34 19.43
C LEU A 68 1.05 -18.35 18.77
N LYS A 69 0.10 -17.80 19.53
CA LYS A 69 -0.91 -16.86 19.01
C LYS A 69 -0.34 -15.71 18.17
N PRO A 70 0.68 -14.95 18.61
CA PRO A 70 1.25 -13.89 17.78
C PRO A 70 1.97 -14.42 16.54
N VAL A 71 2.52 -15.66 16.57
CA VAL A 71 3.12 -16.29 15.38
C VAL A 71 2.04 -16.63 14.35
N ILE A 72 0.95 -17.25 14.78
CA ILE A 72 -0.19 -17.60 13.93
C ILE A 72 -0.80 -16.35 13.30
N ALA A 73 -1.04 -15.29 14.09
CA ALA A 73 -1.58 -14.04 13.57
C ALA A 73 -0.66 -13.40 12.50
N LYS A 74 0.67 -13.46 12.69
CA LYS A 74 1.64 -12.95 11.71
C LYS A 74 1.64 -13.76 10.41
N ASP A 75 1.46 -15.07 10.50
CA ASP A 75 1.37 -15.96 9.33
C ASP A 75 0.05 -15.74 8.59
N GLU A 76 -1.09 -15.72 9.29
CA GLU A 76 -2.41 -15.43 8.70
C GLU A 76 -2.47 -14.05 8.03
N ALA A 77 -1.88 -13.03 8.66
CA ALA A 77 -1.79 -11.70 8.07
C ALA A 77 -0.85 -11.67 6.85
N SER A 78 0.21 -12.49 6.84
CA SER A 78 1.09 -12.63 5.67
C SER A 78 0.34 -13.26 4.50
N ASP A 79 -0.43 -14.32 4.74
CA ASP A 79 -1.25 -14.96 3.72
C ASP A 79 -2.31 -13.99 3.17
N ALA A 80 -2.93 -13.18 4.04
CA ALA A 80 -3.85 -12.14 3.62
C ALA A 80 -3.17 -11.07 2.75
N ILE A 81 -1.94 -10.66 3.06
CA ILE A 81 -1.15 -9.73 2.21
C ILE A 81 -0.87 -10.35 0.84
N ASP A 82 -0.45 -11.62 0.81
CA ASP A 82 -0.12 -12.32 -0.45
C ASP A 82 -1.36 -12.50 -1.34
N ASN A 83 -2.54 -12.67 -0.72
CA ASN A 83 -3.84 -12.69 -1.39
C ASN A 83 -4.41 -11.29 -1.68
N LYS A 84 -3.68 -10.21 -1.37
CA LYS A 84 -4.09 -8.81 -1.52
C LYS A 84 -5.32 -8.41 -0.69
N GLU A 85 -5.63 -9.16 0.35
CA GLU A 85 -6.68 -8.88 1.34
C GLU A 85 -6.14 -7.90 2.40
N TYR A 86 -5.73 -6.70 1.96
CA TYR A 86 -4.98 -5.77 2.81
C TYR A 86 -5.74 -5.31 4.06
N ASP A 87 -7.04 -5.02 3.94
CA ASP A 87 -7.84 -4.59 5.08
C ASP A 87 -7.93 -5.68 6.15
N LYS A 88 -8.09 -6.94 5.72
CA LYS A 88 -8.08 -8.10 6.60
C LYS A 88 -6.72 -8.30 7.26
N ALA A 89 -5.62 -8.16 6.51
CA ALA A 89 -4.28 -8.22 7.08
C ALA A 89 -4.04 -7.13 8.14
N VAL A 90 -4.51 -5.90 7.89
CA VAL A 90 -4.46 -4.79 8.85
C VAL A 90 -5.26 -5.13 10.12
N GLU A 91 -6.45 -5.68 9.97
CA GLU A 91 -7.31 -6.10 11.08
C GLU A 91 -6.65 -7.18 11.95
N ILE A 92 -6.06 -8.21 11.32
CA ILE A 92 -5.34 -9.27 12.03
C ILE A 92 -4.16 -8.69 12.83
N TYR A 93 -3.32 -7.86 12.21
CA TYR A 93 -2.18 -7.24 12.92
C TYR A 93 -2.63 -6.32 14.06
N LYS A 94 -3.67 -5.50 13.86
CA LYS A 94 -4.20 -4.60 14.91
C LYS A 94 -4.80 -5.39 16.08
N THR A 95 -5.49 -6.48 15.79
CA THR A 95 -6.01 -7.41 16.82
C THR A 95 -4.86 -8.02 17.61
N ALA A 96 -3.85 -8.55 16.93
CA ALA A 96 -2.65 -9.10 17.59
C ALA A 96 -1.92 -8.05 18.43
N MET A 97 -1.80 -6.81 17.97
CA MET A 97 -1.20 -5.71 18.77
C MET A 97 -2.02 -5.35 20.01
N THR A 98 -3.33 -5.58 20.00
CA THR A 98 -4.21 -5.35 21.16
C THR A 98 -4.12 -6.50 22.15
N GLU A 99 -4.05 -7.74 21.67
CA GLU A 99 -3.89 -8.93 22.52
C GLU A 99 -2.48 -9.05 23.11
N PHE A 100 -1.46 -8.61 22.37
CA PHE A 100 -0.05 -8.71 22.73
C PHE A 100 0.64 -7.33 22.68
N PRO A 101 0.23 -6.36 23.53
CA PRO A 101 0.73 -4.98 23.47
C PRO A 101 2.22 -4.86 23.76
N ASP A 102 2.80 -5.83 24.47
CA ASP A 102 4.24 -5.88 24.79
C ASP A 102 5.09 -6.50 23.67
N ASP A 103 4.47 -7.15 22.66
CA ASP A 103 5.19 -7.70 21.50
C ASP A 103 5.32 -6.64 20.39
N ALA A 104 6.30 -5.75 20.55
CA ALA A 104 6.65 -4.75 19.55
C ALA A 104 7.04 -5.33 18.18
N SER A 105 7.36 -6.64 18.09
CA SER A 105 7.71 -7.27 16.82
C SER A 105 6.53 -7.40 15.86
N ILE A 106 5.29 -7.39 16.36
CA ILE A 106 4.06 -7.45 15.53
C ILE A 106 3.99 -6.23 14.62
N ALA A 107 4.03 -5.03 15.20
CA ALA A 107 3.96 -3.78 14.43
C ALA A 107 5.16 -3.64 13.48
N SER A 108 6.37 -3.96 13.96
CA SER A 108 7.59 -3.88 13.15
C SER A 108 7.53 -4.81 11.93
N GLN A 109 7.08 -6.06 12.13
CA GLN A 109 6.98 -7.02 11.04
C GLN A 109 5.86 -6.64 10.06
N ALA A 110 4.70 -6.19 10.55
CA ALA A 110 3.62 -5.69 9.71
C ALA A 110 4.10 -4.56 8.78
N GLY A 111 4.79 -3.57 9.34
CA GLY A 111 5.39 -2.46 8.58
C GLY A 111 6.38 -2.94 7.51
N VAL A 112 7.20 -3.96 7.79
CA VAL A 112 8.13 -4.55 6.81
C VAL A 112 7.38 -5.33 5.73
N LYS A 113 6.35 -6.09 6.08
CA LYS A 113 5.57 -6.91 5.15
C LYS A 113 4.82 -6.04 4.14
N PHE A 114 4.08 -5.04 4.61
CA PHE A 114 3.40 -4.08 3.72
C PHE A 114 4.38 -3.27 2.88
N TYR A 115 5.53 -2.87 3.45
CA TYR A 115 6.57 -2.21 2.66
C TYR A 115 7.09 -3.09 1.53
N ASN A 116 7.37 -4.37 1.79
CA ASN A 116 7.85 -5.31 0.78
C ASN A 116 6.78 -5.60 -0.28
N ALA A 117 5.52 -5.75 0.11
CA ALA A 117 4.40 -5.87 -0.83
C ALA A 117 4.31 -4.63 -1.74
N GLY A 118 4.45 -3.43 -1.16
CA GLY A 118 4.52 -2.18 -1.92
C GLY A 118 5.67 -2.14 -2.91
N ILE A 119 6.86 -2.61 -2.53
CA ILE A 119 8.03 -2.70 -3.44
C ILE A 119 7.76 -3.68 -4.60
N THR A 120 7.15 -4.82 -4.31
CA THR A 120 6.75 -5.80 -5.34
C THR A 120 5.77 -5.18 -6.33
N SER A 121 4.70 -4.54 -5.85
CA SER A 121 3.71 -3.85 -6.67
C SER A 121 4.32 -2.70 -7.47
N TYR A 122 5.25 -1.94 -6.88
CA TYR A 122 5.97 -0.86 -7.56
C TYR A 122 6.80 -1.39 -8.74
N LYS A 123 7.53 -2.49 -8.54
CA LYS A 123 8.30 -3.15 -9.60
C LYS A 123 7.40 -3.73 -10.70
N ALA A 124 6.21 -4.19 -10.33
CA ALA A 124 5.18 -4.64 -11.27
C ALA A 124 4.45 -3.47 -11.99
N LYS A 125 4.78 -2.21 -11.66
CA LYS A 125 4.12 -0.99 -12.14
C LYS A 125 2.65 -0.87 -11.73
N SER A 126 2.22 -1.63 -10.74
CA SER A 126 0.92 -1.47 -10.09
C SER A 126 1.01 -0.33 -9.07
N TYR A 127 1.15 0.91 -9.54
CA TYR A 127 1.51 2.05 -8.67
C TYR A 127 0.42 2.42 -7.66
N LEU A 128 -0.87 2.24 -7.99
CA LEU A 128 -1.95 2.47 -7.04
C LEU A 128 -1.90 1.45 -5.89
N GLU A 129 -1.72 0.17 -6.23
CA GLU A 129 -1.55 -0.90 -5.24
C GLU A 129 -0.30 -0.66 -4.39
N ALA A 130 0.82 -0.28 -5.01
CA ALA A 130 2.04 0.09 -4.30
C ALA A 130 1.80 1.23 -3.31
N ALA A 131 1.12 2.31 -3.73
CA ALA A 131 0.76 3.43 -2.87
C ALA A 131 -0.09 2.98 -1.68
N LYS A 132 -1.10 2.12 -1.89
CA LYS A 132 -1.92 1.54 -0.82
C LYS A 132 -1.05 0.80 0.21
N CYS A 133 -0.18 -0.11 -0.23
CA CYS A 133 0.69 -0.86 0.68
C CYS A 133 1.67 0.05 1.46
N PHE A 134 2.29 1.04 0.80
CA PHE A 134 3.19 1.97 1.48
C PHE A 134 2.45 2.86 2.49
N THR A 135 1.22 3.24 2.19
CA THR A 135 0.37 4.01 3.11
C THR A 135 0.08 3.22 4.38
N ILE A 136 -0.30 1.95 4.24
CA ILE A 136 -0.52 1.07 5.39
C ILE A 136 0.77 0.91 6.20
N ALA A 137 1.90 0.63 5.53
CA ALA A 137 3.19 0.47 6.20
C ALA A 137 3.58 1.73 7.01
N GLU A 138 3.34 2.92 6.45
CA GLU A 138 3.68 4.21 7.08
C GLU A 138 2.69 4.60 8.19
N MET A 139 1.40 4.67 7.87
CA MET A 139 0.39 5.26 8.75
C MET A 139 -0.06 4.31 9.84
N ASP A 140 -0.30 3.03 9.51
CA ASP A 140 -0.78 2.04 10.47
C ASP A 140 0.36 1.42 11.28
N PHE A 141 1.54 1.26 10.66
CA PHE A 141 2.67 0.52 11.25
C PHE A 141 3.97 1.33 11.39
N LYS A 142 3.93 2.65 11.16
CA LYS A 142 5.02 3.61 11.45
C LYS A 142 6.36 3.25 10.78
N ASN A 143 6.31 2.72 9.55
CA ASN A 143 7.50 2.46 8.76
C ASN A 143 7.86 3.69 7.90
N ASP A 144 8.65 4.60 8.46
CA ASP A 144 9.05 5.87 7.83
C ASP A 144 9.72 5.71 6.45
N LYS A 145 10.32 4.54 6.16
CA LYS A 145 10.93 4.26 4.85
C LYS A 145 9.89 4.20 3.73
N ALA A 146 8.62 3.99 4.06
CA ALA A 146 7.53 3.86 3.11
C ALA A 146 7.13 5.21 2.48
N GLU A 147 7.28 6.34 3.18
CA GLU A 147 6.85 7.66 2.72
C GLU A 147 7.42 8.01 1.34
N LYS A 148 8.74 7.82 1.17
CA LYS A 148 9.42 8.09 -0.11
C LYS A 148 8.79 7.30 -1.26
N TYR A 149 8.48 6.02 -1.03
CA TYR A 149 7.95 5.15 -2.07
C TYR A 149 6.44 5.35 -2.28
N LYS A 150 5.69 5.70 -1.23
CA LYS A 150 4.30 6.18 -1.30
C LYS A 150 4.22 7.37 -2.25
N ASN A 151 5.01 8.41 -1.98
CA ASN A 151 5.02 9.64 -2.77
C ASN A 151 5.46 9.38 -4.23
N ALA A 152 6.48 8.54 -4.44
CA ALA A 152 6.90 8.14 -5.78
C ALA A 152 5.82 7.36 -6.55
N SER A 153 5.05 6.50 -5.85
CA SER A 153 3.96 5.73 -6.44
C SER A 153 2.78 6.63 -6.81
N LEU A 154 2.36 7.52 -5.92
CA LEU A 154 1.30 8.51 -6.19
C LEU A 154 1.67 9.44 -7.35
N LYS A 155 2.94 9.84 -7.46
CA LYS A 155 3.42 10.60 -8.61
C LYS A 155 3.23 9.84 -9.91
N LYS A 156 3.52 8.52 -9.92
CA LYS A 156 3.33 7.69 -11.12
C LYS A 156 1.86 7.54 -11.47
N VAL A 157 0.98 7.34 -10.48
CA VAL A 157 -0.48 7.33 -10.69
C VAL A 157 -0.93 8.66 -11.31
N ALA A 158 -0.44 9.80 -10.81
CA ALA A 158 -0.75 11.12 -11.37
C ALA A 158 -0.24 11.30 -12.81
N GLU A 159 0.96 10.80 -13.13
CA GLU A 159 1.50 10.80 -14.49
C GLU A 159 0.62 10.00 -15.45
N ASP A 160 0.15 8.81 -15.03
CA ASP A 160 -0.74 7.96 -15.81
C ASP A 160 -2.12 8.64 -16.03
N LEU A 161 -2.71 9.21 -14.97
CA LEU A 161 -3.96 9.99 -15.04
C LEU A 161 -3.83 11.19 -16.00
N ALA A 162 -2.71 11.92 -15.95
CA ALA A 162 -2.47 13.04 -16.84
C ALA A 162 -2.34 12.59 -18.30
N ALA A 163 -1.68 11.46 -18.55
CA ALA A 163 -1.56 10.87 -19.88
C ALA A 163 -2.92 10.42 -20.44
N GLU A 164 -3.83 9.95 -19.58
CA GLU A 164 -5.23 9.66 -19.92
C GLU A 164 -6.10 10.93 -20.06
N GLY A 165 -5.57 12.11 -19.74
CA GLY A 165 -6.29 13.37 -19.80
C GLY A 165 -7.31 13.56 -18.66
N LYS A 166 -7.20 12.81 -17.56
CA LYS A 166 -8.09 12.92 -16.40
C LYS A 166 -7.87 14.24 -15.67
N THR A 167 -8.96 14.94 -15.36
CA THR A 167 -8.93 16.25 -14.68
C THR A 167 -9.33 16.17 -13.20
N SER A 168 -9.45 14.95 -12.68
CA SER A 168 -9.89 14.67 -11.31
C SER A 168 -9.33 13.34 -10.83
N VAL A 169 -9.26 13.18 -9.51
CA VAL A 169 -8.79 11.96 -8.83
C VAL A 169 -9.90 11.27 -8.03
N GLU A 170 -11.17 11.72 -8.17
CA GLU A 170 -12.29 11.22 -7.35
C GLU A 170 -12.54 9.71 -7.50
N GLU A 171 -12.29 9.15 -8.68
CA GLU A 171 -12.43 7.72 -8.96
C GLU A 171 -11.29 6.88 -8.37
N VAL A 172 -10.22 7.52 -7.87
CA VAL A 172 -9.04 6.84 -7.35
C VAL A 172 -9.20 6.62 -5.85
N GLU A 173 -9.32 5.36 -5.47
CA GLU A 173 -9.49 4.97 -4.08
C GLU A 173 -8.17 5.07 -3.30
N VAL A 174 -8.03 6.16 -2.54
CA VAL A 174 -6.93 6.43 -1.61
C VAL A 174 -7.48 7.12 -0.35
N CYS A 175 -6.71 7.10 0.75
CA CYS A 175 -7.06 7.88 1.95
C CYS A 175 -7.05 9.39 1.67
N ALA A 176 -7.70 10.16 2.54
CA ALA A 176 -7.86 11.62 2.36
C ALA A 176 -6.51 12.35 2.23
N GLU A 177 -5.51 11.98 3.02
CA GLU A 177 -4.17 12.58 2.98
C GLU A 177 -3.49 12.34 1.62
N ASN A 178 -3.54 11.11 1.12
CA ASN A 178 -3.00 10.77 -0.19
C ASN A 178 -3.78 11.40 -1.34
N LYS A 179 -5.08 11.65 -1.17
CA LYS A 179 -5.89 12.32 -2.18
C LYS A 179 -5.38 13.73 -2.46
N ALA A 180 -5.05 14.50 -1.41
CA ALA A 180 -4.46 15.82 -1.57
C ALA A 180 -3.08 15.76 -2.27
N LEU A 181 -2.23 14.80 -1.89
CA LEU A 181 -0.93 14.58 -2.54
C LEU A 181 -1.08 14.19 -4.01
N LEU A 182 -2.09 13.38 -4.35
CA LEU A 182 -2.36 12.94 -5.71
C LEU A 182 -2.86 14.11 -6.58
N ILE A 183 -3.73 14.99 -6.06
CA ILE A 183 -4.16 16.21 -6.74
C ILE A 183 -2.96 17.10 -7.08
N ASN A 184 -2.09 17.36 -6.09
CA ASN A 184 -0.89 18.17 -6.29
C ASN A 184 0.07 17.53 -7.32
N SER A 185 0.19 16.20 -7.29
CA SER A 185 1.01 15.46 -8.24
C SER A 185 0.43 15.51 -9.66
N LEU A 186 -0.90 15.45 -9.80
CA LEU A 186 -1.59 15.56 -11.09
C LEU A 186 -1.46 16.97 -11.68
N ALA A 187 -1.63 18.00 -10.87
CA ALA A 187 -1.37 19.39 -11.29
C ALA A 187 0.08 19.54 -11.77
N SER A 188 1.05 19.00 -11.01
CA SER A 188 2.46 19.01 -11.38
C SER A 188 2.76 18.26 -12.67
N ALA A 189 2.09 17.12 -12.92
CA ALA A 189 2.21 16.37 -14.16
C ALA A 189 1.76 17.20 -15.37
N TYR A 190 0.64 17.91 -15.26
CA TYR A 190 0.18 18.82 -16.30
C TYR A 190 1.13 20.02 -16.48
N VAL A 191 1.68 20.59 -15.41
CA VAL A 191 2.71 21.65 -15.56
C VAL A 191 3.92 21.15 -16.34
N MET A 192 4.39 19.93 -16.10
CA MET A 192 5.51 19.34 -16.84
C MET A 192 5.15 19.17 -18.33
N GLN A 193 3.99 18.59 -18.64
CA GLN A 193 3.53 18.42 -20.02
C GLN A 193 3.40 19.76 -20.76
N GLY A 194 2.78 20.77 -20.11
CA GLY A 194 2.64 22.11 -20.67
C GLY A 194 3.98 22.81 -20.90
N ASN A 195 4.94 22.64 -19.98
CA ASN A 195 6.30 23.16 -20.15
C ASN A 195 7.05 22.51 -21.32
N ASP A 196 6.86 21.22 -21.54
CA ASP A 196 7.50 20.52 -22.66
C ASP A 196 6.95 21.01 -24.01
N LEU A 197 5.65 21.26 -24.11
CA LEU A 197 5.02 21.88 -25.29
C LEU A 197 5.49 23.33 -25.48
N TYR A 198 5.56 24.11 -24.41
CA TYR A 198 6.12 25.47 -24.45
C TYR A 198 7.55 25.48 -25.01
N LYS A 199 8.42 24.59 -24.52
CA LYS A 199 9.81 24.47 -25.01
C LYS A 199 9.87 24.08 -26.48
N GLN A 200 8.99 23.19 -26.93
CA GLN A 200 8.90 22.82 -28.35
C GLN A 200 8.53 24.02 -29.22
N GLY A 201 7.48 24.78 -28.84
CA GLY A 201 7.10 26.01 -29.54
C GLY A 201 8.23 27.06 -29.56
N ALA A 202 8.89 27.27 -28.42
CA ALA A 202 10.01 28.20 -28.31
C ALA A 202 11.21 27.80 -29.17
N ALA A 203 11.52 26.51 -29.25
CA ALA A 203 12.61 26.00 -30.09
C ALA A 203 12.33 26.21 -31.59
N ILE A 204 11.10 25.96 -32.05
CA ILE A 204 10.67 26.23 -33.43
C ILE A 204 10.85 27.72 -33.76
N LEU A 205 10.32 28.59 -32.90
CA LEU A 205 10.39 30.04 -33.12
C LEU A 205 11.83 30.56 -33.10
N SER A 206 12.66 30.07 -32.17
CA SER A 206 14.08 30.42 -32.10
C SER A 206 14.83 30.00 -33.36
N ALA A 207 14.56 28.81 -33.89
CA ALA A 207 15.19 28.33 -35.12
C ALA A 207 14.77 29.16 -36.35
N ALA A 208 13.50 29.57 -36.43
CA ALA A 208 13.02 30.46 -37.49
C ALA A 208 13.71 31.85 -37.41
N ASN A 209 13.76 32.44 -36.21
CA ASN A 209 14.44 33.72 -35.98
C ASN A 209 15.94 33.66 -36.30
N GLN A 210 16.59 32.53 -36.00
CA GLN A 210 17.99 32.35 -36.36
C GLN A 210 18.20 32.38 -37.88
N LYS A 211 17.34 31.73 -38.67
CA LYS A 211 17.41 31.78 -40.14
C LYS A 211 17.20 33.20 -40.68
N VAL A 212 16.35 34.01 -40.03
CA VAL A 212 16.18 35.43 -40.37
C VAL A 212 17.48 36.20 -40.10
N ASN A 213 18.08 36.02 -38.91
CA ASN A 213 19.31 36.71 -38.53
C ASN A 213 20.51 36.32 -39.41
N ASP A 214 20.56 35.08 -39.85
CA ASP A 214 21.60 34.56 -40.73
C ASP A 214 21.38 34.96 -42.20
N GLY A 215 20.30 35.71 -42.51
CA GLY A 215 19.94 36.13 -43.87
C GLY A 215 19.40 35.02 -44.77
N GLY A 216 19.08 33.85 -44.20
CA GLY A 216 18.53 32.70 -44.92
C GLY A 216 17.03 32.79 -45.22
N MET A 217 16.31 33.73 -44.59
CA MET A 217 14.92 34.11 -44.89
C MET A 217 14.61 35.51 -44.33
N THR A 218 13.44 36.05 -44.62
CA THR A 218 12.91 37.28 -44.00
C THR A 218 11.61 37.01 -43.25
N THR A 219 11.22 37.93 -42.36
CA THR A 219 9.93 37.84 -41.64
C THR A 219 8.71 38.06 -42.54
N ALA A 220 8.90 38.52 -43.78
CA ALA A 220 7.84 38.63 -44.78
C ALA A 220 7.66 37.36 -45.61
N ASP A 221 8.57 36.39 -45.49
CA ASP A 221 8.52 35.17 -46.28
C ASP A 221 7.41 34.23 -45.78
N ASP A 222 6.68 33.61 -46.70
CA ASP A 222 5.67 32.58 -46.37
C ASP A 222 6.27 31.43 -45.54
N ALA A 223 7.55 31.12 -45.76
CA ALA A 223 8.28 30.11 -45.00
C ALA A 223 8.43 30.49 -43.51
N TYR A 224 8.69 31.76 -43.19
CA TYR A 224 8.75 32.23 -41.80
C TYR A 224 7.36 32.19 -41.16
N ALA A 225 6.34 32.66 -41.87
CA ALA A 225 4.96 32.60 -41.40
C ALA A 225 4.51 31.16 -41.08
N ALA A 226 4.92 30.19 -41.91
CA ALA A 226 4.65 28.77 -41.68
C ALA A 226 5.32 28.23 -40.41
N GLU A 227 6.57 28.61 -40.11
CA GLU A 227 7.25 28.21 -38.86
C GLU A 227 6.62 28.86 -37.62
N VAL A 228 6.24 30.14 -37.72
CA VAL A 228 5.50 30.83 -36.64
C VAL A 228 4.17 30.12 -36.37
N ALA A 229 3.43 29.71 -37.40
CA ALA A 229 2.19 28.97 -37.24
C ALA A 229 2.39 27.62 -36.53
N LYS A 230 3.49 26.90 -36.82
CA LYS A 230 3.86 25.67 -36.09
C LYS A 230 4.14 25.96 -34.61
N ALA A 231 4.94 26.99 -34.31
CA ALA A 231 5.22 27.38 -32.93
C ALA A 231 3.94 27.75 -32.16
N LYS A 232 3.03 28.52 -32.78
CA LYS A 232 1.74 28.88 -32.19
C LYS A 232 0.88 27.65 -31.87
N LYS A 233 0.89 26.62 -32.72
CA LYS A 233 0.17 25.37 -32.45
C LYS A 233 0.67 24.70 -31.16
N GLU A 234 1.97 24.65 -30.94
CA GLU A 234 2.55 24.09 -29.71
C GLU A 234 2.20 24.95 -28.49
N PHE A 235 2.24 26.28 -28.60
CA PHE A 235 1.82 27.17 -27.51
C PHE A 235 0.33 27.04 -27.18
N THR A 236 -0.55 26.85 -28.17
CA THR A 236 -1.97 26.58 -27.94
C THR A 236 -2.16 25.26 -27.19
N ALA A 237 -1.46 24.20 -27.60
CA ALA A 237 -1.51 22.92 -26.88
C ALA A 237 -0.96 23.05 -25.44
N ALA A 238 0.11 23.83 -25.23
CA ALA A 238 0.64 24.13 -23.91
C ALA A 238 -0.41 24.81 -23.03
N ILE A 239 -1.13 25.82 -23.56
CA ILE A 239 -2.20 26.53 -22.85
C ILE A 239 -3.28 25.54 -22.38
N GLU A 240 -3.80 24.69 -23.26
CA GLU A 240 -4.85 23.73 -22.92
C GLU A 240 -4.44 22.80 -21.75
N VAL A 241 -3.17 22.38 -21.74
CA VAL A 241 -2.62 21.53 -20.68
C VAL A 241 -2.40 22.31 -19.38
N LEU A 242 -1.89 23.54 -19.46
CA LEU A 242 -1.64 24.38 -18.29
C LEU A 242 -2.95 24.83 -17.61
N GLU A 243 -4.03 25.01 -18.37
CA GLU A 243 -5.36 25.27 -17.82
C GLU A 243 -5.88 24.09 -16.99
N LYS A 244 -5.58 22.84 -17.38
CA LYS A 244 -5.88 21.66 -16.54
C LYS A 244 -5.09 21.67 -15.23
N ALA A 245 -3.83 22.10 -15.26
CA ALA A 245 -3.05 22.25 -14.04
C ALA A 245 -3.67 23.30 -13.09
N LEU A 246 -4.10 24.45 -13.62
CA LEU A 246 -4.73 25.52 -12.84
C LEU A 246 -6.15 25.17 -12.35
N ALA A 247 -6.86 24.28 -13.04
CA ALA A 247 -8.12 23.75 -12.55
C ALA A 247 -7.94 22.89 -11.29
N LEU A 248 -6.78 22.24 -11.14
CA LEU A 248 -6.43 21.41 -9.98
C LEU A 248 -5.76 22.23 -8.87
N ASP A 249 -4.91 23.18 -9.25
CA ASP A 249 -4.19 24.08 -8.35
C ASP A 249 -4.18 25.50 -8.94
N ALA A 250 -5.19 26.29 -8.60
CA ALA A 250 -5.37 27.65 -9.12
C ALA A 250 -4.24 28.61 -8.74
N ASN A 251 -3.43 28.28 -7.72
CA ASN A 251 -2.33 29.10 -7.24
C ASN A 251 -0.97 28.64 -7.77
N ASN A 252 -0.94 27.72 -8.74
CA ASN A 252 0.30 27.19 -9.28
C ASN A 252 1.10 28.26 -10.06
N ALA A 253 2.07 28.88 -9.40
CA ALA A 253 2.85 29.98 -9.97
C ALA A 253 3.60 29.60 -11.27
N ASN A 254 4.06 28.34 -11.37
CA ASN A 254 4.74 27.87 -12.58
C ASN A 254 3.75 27.73 -13.75
N ALA A 255 2.57 27.15 -13.49
CA ALA A 255 1.52 27.05 -14.51
C ALA A 255 1.11 28.42 -15.02
N THR A 256 0.84 29.37 -14.11
CA THR A 256 0.46 30.75 -14.45
C THR A 256 1.53 31.43 -15.30
N LYS A 257 2.81 31.36 -14.90
CA LYS A 257 3.90 31.98 -15.64
C LYS A 257 4.06 31.40 -17.04
N LEU A 258 3.98 30.08 -17.19
CA LEU A 258 4.06 29.42 -18.51
C LEU A 258 2.85 29.77 -19.38
N LEU A 259 1.65 29.86 -18.78
CA LEU A 259 0.43 30.24 -19.47
C LEU A 259 0.52 31.67 -20.03
N GLU A 260 0.97 32.62 -19.22
CA GLU A 260 1.21 34.00 -19.64
C GLU A 260 2.26 34.08 -20.76
N ALA A 261 3.36 33.33 -20.63
CA ALA A 261 4.39 33.26 -21.66
C ALA A 261 3.83 32.74 -23.00
N CYS A 262 3.03 31.66 -22.99
CA CYS A 262 2.37 31.16 -24.19
C CYS A 262 1.43 32.20 -24.80
N LYS A 263 0.60 32.85 -23.97
CA LYS A 263 -0.36 33.87 -24.41
C LYS A 263 0.30 35.10 -25.03
N SER A 264 1.55 35.43 -24.63
CA SER A 264 2.28 36.57 -25.21
C SER A 264 2.75 36.35 -26.66
N VAL A 265 2.75 35.10 -27.15
CA VAL A 265 3.31 34.75 -28.47
C VAL A 265 2.22 34.43 -29.50
N ILE A 266 1.01 34.13 -29.05
CA ILE A 266 -0.15 33.81 -29.90
C ILE A 266 -0.82 35.09 -30.37
#